data_AF-A0A931M966-F1
#
_entry.id   AF-A0A931M966-F1
#
_cell.length_a   1.000
_cell.length_b   1.000
_cell.length_c   1.000
_cell.angle_alpha   90.00
_cell.angle_beta   90.00
_cell.angle_gamma   90.00
#
_symmetry.space_group_name_H-M   'P 1'
#
loop_
_entity.id
_entity.type
_entity.pdbx_description
1 polymer ?
#
loop_
_entity_poly.entity_id
_entity_poly.type
_entity_poly.pdbx_seq_one_letter_code
_entity_poly.pdbx_strand_id
1 'polypeptide(L)' 'MTTTAIRKKLMTYIAEADDKKIKGMYLLLEDEIEQESPEYSDAFKKELNRRYEYYKNGGKMISSSAVNKEINSILKKKNK' A
#
# COMPACT_ATOMS: atom_id res chain seq x y z
N MET A 1 -27.00 -7.73 -12.91
CA MET A 1 -27.13 -7.70 -11.43
C MET A 1 -26.21 -6.60 -10.92
N THR A 2 -26.66 -5.70 -10.05
CA THR A 2 -25.83 -4.57 -9.58
C THR A 2 -24.83 -5.04 -8.52
N THR A 3 -23.71 -4.33 -8.38
CA THR A 3 -22.67 -4.63 -7.38
C THR A 3 -23.24 -4.61 -5.96
N THR A 4 -24.19 -3.71 -5.68
CA THR A 4 -24.93 -3.64 -4.41
C THR A 4 -25.72 -4.92 -4.15
N ALA A 5 -26.40 -5.47 -5.15
CA ALA A 5 -27.14 -6.71 -5.02
C ALA A 5 -26.21 -7.91 -4.78
N ILE A 6 -25.03 -7.93 -5.41
CA ILE A 6 -24.02 -8.99 -5.21
C ILE A 6 -23.48 -8.93 -3.78
N ARG A 7 -23.13 -7.74 -3.30
CA ARG A 7 -22.65 -7.51 -1.92
C ARG A 7 -23.66 -7.99 -0.88
N LYS A 8 -24.94 -7.64 -1.05
CA LYS A 8 -26.00 -8.08 -0.13
C LYS A 8 -26.11 -9.61 -0.08
N LYS A 9 -26.05 -10.28 -1.24
CA LYS A 9 -26.11 -11.75 -1.28
C LYS A 9 -24.91 -12.41 -0.59
N LEU A 10 -23.70 -11.88 -0.78
CA LEU A 10 -22.50 -12.39 -0.12
C LEU A 10 -22.57 -12.23 1.40
N MET A 11 -23.03 -11.08 1.89
CA MET A 11 -23.21 -10.85 3.34
C MET A 11 -24.20 -11.83 3.95
N THR A 12 -25.35 -12.06 3.29
CA THR A 12 -26.33 -13.04 3.76
C THR A 12 -25.76 -14.46 3.77
N TYR A 13 -25.04 -14.85 2.71
CA TYR A 13 -24.41 -16.16 2.65
C TYR A 13 -23.38 -16.38 3.77
N ILE A 14 -22.52 -15.40 4.02
CA ILE A 14 -21.50 -15.48 5.07
C ILE A 14 -22.15 -15.63 6.46
N ALA A 15 -23.30 -15.01 6.69
CA ALA A 15 -24.01 -15.09 7.98
C ALA A 15 -24.59 -16.49 8.28
N GLU A 16 -24.87 -17.28 7.25
CA GLU A 16 -25.53 -18.59 7.36
C GLU A 16 -24.58 -19.76 7.05
N ALA A 17 -23.41 -19.49 6.48
CA ALA A 17 -22.45 -20.52 6.07
C ALA A 17 -21.74 -21.17 7.26
N ASP A 18 -21.45 -22.46 7.14
CA ASP A 18 -20.69 -23.19 8.15
C ASP A 18 -19.22 -22.76 8.21
N ASP A 19 -18.60 -22.99 9.37
CA ASP A 19 -17.22 -22.62 9.66
C ASP A 19 -16.20 -23.14 8.64
N LYS A 20 -16.45 -24.31 8.04
CA LYS A 20 -15.52 -24.90 7.06
C LYS A 20 -15.51 -24.08 5.77
N LYS A 21 -16.68 -23.63 5.31
CA LYS A 21 -16.80 -22.74 4.15
C LYS A 21 -16.23 -21.37 4.44
N ILE A 22 -16.49 -20.81 5.63
CA ILE A 22 -15.93 -19.51 6.04
C ILE A 22 -14.39 -19.56 6.06
N LYS A 23 -13.80 -20.59 6.67
CA LYS A 23 -12.33 -20.76 6.68
C LYS A 23 -11.75 -20.94 5.28
N GLY A 24 -12.42 -21.67 4.40
CA GLY A 24 -12.00 -21.80 3.01
C GLY A 24 -12.04 -20.47 2.26
N MET A 25 -13.09 -19.67 2.45
CA MET A 25 -13.18 -18.32 1.88
C MET A 25 -12.12 -17.38 2.45
N TYR A 26 -11.86 -17.46 3.76
CA TYR A 26 -10.81 -16.67 4.42
C TYR A 26 -9.45 -16.99 3.83
N LEU A 27 -9.05 -18.26 3.73
CA LEU A 27 -7.76 -18.66 3.15
C LEU A 27 -7.57 -18.20 1.70
N LEU A 28 -8.65 -18.09 0.91
CA LEU A 28 -8.58 -17.61 -0.47
C LEU A 28 -8.45 -16.09 -0.59
N LEU A 29 -8.81 -15.36 0.46
CA LEU A 29 -8.88 -13.89 0.48
C LEU A 29 -8.06 -13.29 1.63
N GLU A 30 -7.24 -14.11 2.29
CA GLU A 30 -6.54 -13.76 3.53
C GLU A 30 -5.63 -12.57 3.25
N ASP A 31 -4.85 -12.64 2.19
CA ASP A 31 -3.97 -11.55 1.75
C ASP A 31 -4.77 -10.29 1.43
N GLU A 32 -5.92 -10.36 0.75
CA GLU A 32 -6.72 -9.17 0.42
C GLU A 32 -7.49 -8.58 1.61
N ILE A 33 -7.82 -9.41 2.61
CA ILE A 33 -8.48 -9.00 3.85
C ILE A 33 -7.46 -8.39 4.82
N GLU A 34 -6.27 -9.00 4.92
CA GLU A 34 -5.18 -8.58 5.81
C GLU A 34 -4.24 -7.54 5.19
N GLN A 35 -4.28 -7.35 3.87
CA GLN A 35 -3.70 -6.17 3.22
C GLN A 35 -4.51 -4.92 3.57
N GLU A 36 -4.45 -4.52 4.85
CA GLU A 36 -4.46 -3.11 5.17
C GLU A 36 -3.32 -2.48 4.37
N SER A 37 -3.67 -1.59 3.43
CA SER A 37 -2.67 -0.76 2.76
C SER A 37 -1.79 -0.18 3.87
N PRO A 38 -0.46 -0.44 3.87
CA PRO A 38 0.37 -0.18 5.04
C PRO A 38 0.12 1.26 5.48
N GLU A 39 -0.52 1.42 6.65
CA GLU A 39 -0.94 2.74 7.07
C GLU A 39 0.32 3.56 7.31
N TYR A 40 0.56 4.50 6.40
CA TYR A 40 1.65 5.43 6.56
C TYR A 40 1.43 6.23 7.83
N SER A 41 2.47 6.32 8.66
CA SER A 41 2.44 7.18 9.83
C SER A 41 2.11 8.62 9.42
N ASP A 42 1.45 9.37 10.31
CA ASP A 42 1.08 10.76 10.02
C ASP A 42 2.30 11.63 9.70
N ALA A 43 3.44 11.33 10.33
CA ALA A 43 4.71 11.98 10.02
C ALA A 43 5.15 11.71 8.57
N PHE A 44 5.00 10.48 8.09
CA PHE A 44 5.33 10.13 6.71
C PHE A 44 4.34 10.75 5.72
N LYS A 45 3.03 10.70 6.01
CA LYS A 45 1.99 11.40 5.22
C LYS A 45 2.29 12.90 5.09
N LYS A 46 2.71 13.55 6.19
CA LYS A 46 3.09 14.97 6.21
C LYS A 46 4.31 15.26 5.33
N GLU A 47 5.34 14.41 5.38
CA GLU A 47 6.53 14.56 4.53
C GLU A 47 6.19 14.36 3.05
N LEU A 48 5.35 13.39 2.71
CA LEU A 48 4.88 13.18 1.33
C LEU A 48 4.12 14.43 0.82
N ASN A 49 3.20 14.98 1.61
CA ASN A 49 2.50 16.22 1.25
C ASN A 49 3.45 17.40 1.08
N ARG A 50 4.44 17.54 1.97
CA ARG A 50 5.48 18.59 1.85
C ARG A 50 6.25 18.47 0.54
N ARG A 51 6.70 17.26 0.18
CA ARG A 51 7.42 17.00 -1.08
C ARG A 51 6.54 17.25 -2.29
N TYR A 52 5.30 16.80 -2.25
CA TYR A 52 4.33 17.01 -3.31
C TYR A 52 4.15 18.51 -3.60
N GLU A 53 3.87 19.31 -2.56
CA GLU A 53 3.72 20.76 -2.73
C GLU A 53 5.01 21.44 -3.18
N TYR A 54 6.18 21.01 -2.70
CA TYR A 54 7.46 21.53 -3.18
C TYR A 54 7.63 21.33 -4.69
N TYR A 55 7.39 20.11 -5.20
CA TYR A 55 7.56 19.83 -6.63
C TYR A 55 6.46 20.45 -7.49
N LYS A 56 5.22 20.47 -7.00
CA LYS A 56 4.09 21.15 -7.65
C LYS A 56 4.39 22.64 -7.87
N ASN A 57 5.09 23.28 -6.93
CA ASN A 57 5.47 24.69 -7.00
C ASN A 57 6.84 24.92 -7.69
N GLY A 58 7.33 23.98 -8.50
CA GLY A 58 8.56 24.15 -9.29
C GLY A 58 9.85 23.80 -8.54
N GLY A 59 9.75 23.00 -7.47
CA GLY A 59 10.89 22.51 -6.73
C GLY A 59 11.93 21.80 -7.59
N LYS A 60 13.20 21.98 -7.27
CA LYS A 60 14.32 21.38 -8.02
C LYS A 60 14.41 19.89 -7.76
N MET A 61 14.43 19.11 -8.83
CA MET A 61 14.79 17.69 -8.80
C MET A 61 16.30 17.53 -8.90
N ILE A 62 16.82 16.42 -8.35
CA ILE A 62 18.22 16.03 -8.52
C ILE A 62 18.39 15.23 -9.82
N SER A 63 19.52 15.40 -10.49
CA SER A 63 19.80 14.67 -11.73
C SER A 63 20.06 13.18 -11.44
N SER A 64 19.77 12.32 -12.42
CA SER A 64 20.07 10.88 -12.33
C SER A 64 21.55 10.62 -12.07
N SER A 65 22.45 11.48 -12.59
CA SER A 65 23.89 11.40 -12.32
C SER A 65 24.25 11.69 -10.86
N ALA A 66 23.58 12.68 -10.24
CA ALA A 66 23.77 13.00 -8.83
C ALA A 66 23.24 11.88 -7.93
N VAL A 67 22.05 11.35 -8.24
CA VAL A 67 21.45 10.19 -7.56
C VAL A 67 22.39 8.99 -7.60
N ASN A 68 22.90 8.63 -8.78
CA ASN A 68 23.78 7.49 -8.95
C ASN A 68 25.10 7.64 -8.17
N LYS A 69 25.66 8.85 -8.13
CA LYS A 69 26.87 9.13 -7.35
C LYS A 69 26.64 8.93 -5.85
N GLU A 70 25.50 9.38 -5.34
CA GLU A 70 25.13 9.26 -3.93
C GLU A 70 24.86 7.81 -3.54
N ILE A 71 24.04 7.09 -4.32
CA ILE A 71 23.78 5.65 -4.11
C ILE A 71 25.09 4.87 -4.07
N ASN A 72 25.99 5.09 -5.03
CA ASN A 72 27.28 4.40 -5.07
C ASN A 72 28.16 4.72 -3.85
N SER A 73 28.09 5.94 -3.30
CA SER A 73 28.82 6.31 -2.08
C SER A 73 28.29 5.55 -0.87
N ILE A 74 26.97 5.43 -0.73
CA ILE A 74 26.31 4.70 0.35
C ILE A 74 26.68 3.20 0.27
N LEU A 75 26.57 2.60 -0.91
CA LEU A 75 26.88 1.19 -1.12
C LEU A 75 28.35 0.86 -0.81
N LYS A 76 29.29 1.73 -1.22
CA LYS A 76 30.71 1.56 -0.91
C LYS A 76 31.02 1.67 0.59
N LYS A 77 30.31 2.54 1.33
CA LYS A 77 30.46 2.68 2.79
C LYS A 77 29.90 1.46 3.54
N LYS A 78 28.86 0.81 3.01
CA LYS A 78 28.26 -0.38 3.62
C LYS A 78 29.12 -1.65 3.45
N ASN A 79 29.98 -1.68 2.43
CA ASN A 79 30.84 -2.81 2.10
C ASN A 79 32.28 -2.68 2.68
N LYS A 80 32.49 -1.76 3.62
CA LYS A 80 33.79 -1.49 4.25
C LYS A 80 33.63 -1.57 5.76
#